data_AF-A0A8K1G044-F1
#
_entry.id   AF-A0A8K1G044-F1
#
_cell.length_a   1.000
_cell.length_b   1.000
_cell.length_c   1.000
_cell.angle_alpha   90.00
_cell.angle_beta   90.00
_cell.angle_gamma   90.00
#
_symmetry.space_group_name_H-M   'P 1'
#
loop_
_entity.id
_entity.type
_entity.pdbx_description
1 polymer ?
#
loop_
_entity_poly.entity_id
_entity_poly.type
_entity_poly.pdbx_seq_one_letter_code
_entity_poly.pdbx_strand_id
1 'polypeptide(L)'
;MCGVAGGVGFVNAPLTASEVRNFKKELGNLVEDPVGVSEQVDQFLGPNTFMWVELNSIFKILFSPEEMRMIRTAGIQIWERENTMGPPGDHKLPVSDPKWNPNREEDRRNMDDYRNLMIKGIKEPVPCSNNSKLAFDNMQGKDETPAT
;
A
#
# COMPACT_ATOMS: atom_id res chain seq x y z
N MET A 1 -5.41 25.93 29.50
CA MET A 1 -4.36 25.03 30.02
C MET A 1 -5.03 23.81 30.62
N CYS A 2 -4.94 22.66 29.95
CA CYS A 2 -5.29 21.31 30.40
C CYS A 2 -4.93 20.42 29.19
N GLY A 3 -4.21 19.31 29.25
CA GLY A 3 -3.47 18.59 30.27
C GLY A 3 -2.63 17.55 29.49
N VAL A 4 -1.50 17.17 30.07
CA VAL A 4 -0.41 16.38 29.48
C VAL A 4 -0.87 15.08 28.81
N ALA A 5 -0.50 14.88 27.55
CA ALA A 5 -0.18 13.56 26.99
C ALA A 5 1.33 13.64 26.68
N GLY A 6 2.19 13.14 27.56
CA GLY A 6 2.39 11.70 27.71
C GLY A 6 3.35 11.31 26.60
N GLY A 7 4.65 11.32 26.92
CA GLY A 7 5.74 11.24 25.95
C GLY A 7 5.54 10.14 24.92
N VAL A 8 5.73 10.51 23.65
CA VAL A 8 5.83 9.57 22.54
C VAL A 8 7.12 8.77 22.72
N GLY A 9 7.04 7.74 23.56
CA GLY A 9 7.99 6.64 23.53
C GLY A 9 7.69 5.85 22.27
N PHE A 10 8.59 5.91 21.28
CA PHE A 10 8.56 5.02 20.13
C PHE A 10 8.72 3.58 20.64
N VAL A 11 7.61 2.92 20.93
CA VAL A 11 7.57 1.49 21.19
C VAL A 11 7.63 0.78 19.84
N ASN A 12 8.85 0.49 19.38
CA ASN A 12 9.11 -0.48 18.32
C ASN A 12 8.82 -1.89 18.87
N ALA A 13 7.56 -2.18 19.20
CA ALA A 13 7.10 -3.55 19.34
C ALA A 13 6.68 -4.03 17.95
N PRO A 14 7.20 -5.17 17.46
CA PRO A 14 6.71 -5.75 16.22
C PRO A 14 5.20 -6.00 16.38
N LEU A 15 4.39 -5.48 15.45
CA LEU A 15 2.95 -5.70 15.45
C LEU A 15 2.68 -7.21 15.52
N THR A 16 2.01 -7.64 16.58
CA THR A 16 1.71 -9.05 16.76
C THR A 16 0.62 -9.46 15.79
N ALA A 17 0.67 -10.71 15.32
CA ALA A 17 -0.37 -11.23 14.44
C ALA A 17 -1.77 -11.16 15.08
N SER A 18 -1.86 -11.10 16.42
CA SER A 18 -3.13 -10.91 17.13
C SER A 18 -3.69 -9.49 16.96
N GLU A 19 -2.85 -8.47 17.05
CA GLU A 19 -3.25 -7.07 16.84
C GLU A 19 -3.73 -6.86 15.42
N VAL A 20 -3.00 -7.37 14.42
CA VAL A 20 -3.39 -7.26 13.01
C VAL A 20 -4.71 -7.99 12.73
N ARG A 21 -4.93 -9.16 13.35
CA ARG A 21 -6.21 -9.88 13.23
C ARG A 21 -7.36 -9.15 13.91
N ASN A 22 -7.11 -8.47 15.03
CA ASN A 22 -8.13 -7.67 15.69
C ASN A 22 -8.48 -6.46 14.84
N PHE A 23 -7.47 -5.76 14.32
CA PHE A 23 -7.65 -4.65 13.40
C PHE A 23 -8.41 -5.07 12.14
N LYS A 24 -8.13 -6.24 11.54
CA LYS A 24 -8.93 -6.77 10.41
C LYS A 24 -10.43 -6.93 10.72
N LYS A 25 -10.82 -7.15 11.98
CA LYS A 25 -12.25 -7.24 12.35
C LYS A 25 -12.91 -5.88 12.44
N GLU A 26 -12.15 -4.85 12.79
CA GLU A 26 -12.60 -3.46 12.85
C GLU A 26 -12.50 -2.77 11.49
N LEU A 27 -11.61 -3.27 10.63
CA LEU A 27 -11.40 -2.78 9.28
C LEU A 27 -12.71 -2.89 8.49
N GLY A 28 -13.15 -1.76 7.96
CA GLY A 28 -14.32 -1.68 7.09
C GLY A 28 -14.15 -2.50 5.82
N ASN A 29 -15.22 -2.54 5.03
CA ASN A 29 -15.19 -3.19 3.72
C ASN A 29 -14.45 -2.29 2.72
N LEU A 30 -13.35 -2.80 2.16
CA LEU A 30 -12.51 -2.12 1.17
C LEU A 30 -13.32 -1.67 -0.06
N VAL A 31 -14.35 -2.43 -0.44
CA VAL A 31 -15.21 -2.10 -1.59
C VAL A 31 -16.21 -1.01 -1.27
N GLU A 32 -16.74 -0.96 -0.04
CA GLU A 32 -17.75 0.03 0.34
C GLU A 32 -17.13 1.38 0.70
N ASP A 33 -15.99 1.39 1.39
CA ASP A 33 -15.28 2.60 1.78
C ASP A 33 -13.75 2.45 1.65
N PRO A 34 -13.23 2.44 0.41
CA PRO A 34 -11.79 2.33 0.17
C PRO A 34 -10.99 3.47 0.80
N VAL A 35 -11.58 4.67 0.88
CA VAL A 35 -10.93 5.85 1.46
C VAL A 35 -10.80 5.69 2.98
N GLY A 36 -11.88 5.38 3.69
CA GLY A 36 -11.83 5.16 5.14
C GLY A 36 -10.94 3.98 5.52
N VAL A 37 -10.95 2.90 4.73
CA VAL A 37 -10.05 1.76 4.92
C VAL A 37 -8.59 2.18 4.76
N SER A 38 -8.25 3.02 3.77
CA SER A 38 -6.88 3.52 3.58
C SER A 38 -6.40 4.37 4.77
N GLU A 39 -7.28 5.21 5.33
CA GLU A 39 -6.95 6.08 6.46
C GLU A 39 -6.76 5.27 7.73
N GLN A 40 -7.63 4.27 7.97
CA GLN A 40 -7.47 3.34 9.09
C GLN A 40 -6.15 2.56 8.99
N VAL A 41 -5.79 2.08 7.80
CA VAL A 41 -4.53 1.37 7.58
C VAL A 41 -3.33 2.30 7.80
N ASP A 42 -3.37 3.53 7.29
CA ASP A 42 -2.31 4.52 7.50
C ASP A 42 -2.13 4.86 9.00
N GLN A 43 -3.24 5.03 9.73
CA GLN A 43 -3.25 5.25 11.17
C GLN A 43 -2.73 4.04 11.95
N PHE A 44 -3.11 2.81 11.56
CA PHE A 44 -2.68 1.58 12.20
C PHE A 44 -1.17 1.35 12.07
N LEU A 45 -0.61 1.62 10.88
CA LEU A 45 0.83 1.59 10.67
C LEU A 45 1.50 2.74 11.44
N GLY A 46 0.87 3.91 11.48
CA GLY A 46 1.41 5.09 12.14
C GLY A 46 2.74 5.54 11.51
N PRO A 47 3.54 6.34 12.23
CA PRO A 47 4.82 6.85 11.74
C PRO A 47 5.97 5.82 11.84
N ASN A 48 5.66 4.56 12.12
CA ASN A 48 6.68 3.54 12.34
C ASN A 48 7.30 3.08 11.02
N THR A 49 8.62 2.88 11.03
CA THR A 49 9.34 2.28 9.91
C THR A 49 9.26 0.76 10.01
N PHE A 50 8.41 0.15 9.19
CA PHE A 50 8.31 -1.30 9.08
C PHE A 50 9.19 -1.81 7.94
N MET A 51 9.78 -2.98 8.13
CA MET A 51 10.46 -3.69 7.04
C MET A 51 9.44 -4.21 6.02
N TRP A 52 9.89 -4.46 4.78
CA TRP A 52 9.03 -5.05 3.74
C TRP A 52 8.37 -6.36 4.21
N VAL A 53 9.12 -7.22 4.92
CA VAL A 53 8.60 -8.50 5.44
C VAL A 53 7.49 -8.30 6.48
N GLU A 54 7.56 -7.23 7.28
CA GLU A 54 6.55 -6.89 8.27
C GLU A 54 5.32 -6.31 7.58
N LEU A 55 5.48 -5.33 6.70
CA LEU A 55 4.38 -4.75 5.91
C LEU A 55 3.64 -5.81 5.09
N ASN A 56 4.38 -6.65 4.37
CA ASN A 56 3.78 -7.73 3.58
C ASN A 56 3.02 -8.72 4.45
N SER A 57 3.52 -9.03 5.66
CA SER A 57 2.82 -9.91 6.61
C SER A 57 1.54 -9.27 7.14
N ILE A 58 1.59 -7.98 7.48
CA ILE A 58 0.42 -7.21 7.92
C ILE A 58 -0.63 -7.22 6.83
N PHE A 59 -0.28 -6.79 5.62
CA PHE A 59 -1.24 -6.69 4.53
C PHE A 59 -1.82 -8.05 4.10
N LYS A 60 -1.05 -9.14 4.17
CA LYS A 60 -1.55 -10.50 3.91
C LYS A 60 -2.58 -10.99 4.95
N ILE A 61 -2.56 -10.43 6.15
CA ILE A 61 -3.60 -10.68 7.16
C ILE A 61 -4.81 -9.77 6.90
N LEU A 62 -4.56 -8.52 6.46
CA LEU A 62 -5.61 -7.54 6.24
C LEU A 62 -6.41 -7.74 4.95
N PHE A 63 -5.79 -8.28 3.91
CA PHE A 63 -6.40 -8.37 2.59
C PHE A 63 -6.29 -9.78 2.05
N SER A 64 -7.32 -10.20 1.32
CA SER A 64 -7.29 -11.43 0.54
C SER A 64 -6.24 -11.32 -0.58
N PRO A 65 -5.74 -12.45 -1.12
CA PRO A 65 -4.78 -12.43 -2.23
C PRO A 65 -5.26 -11.62 -3.44
N GLU A 66 -6.57 -11.58 -3.69
CA GLU A 66 -7.16 -10.85 -4.82
C GLU A 66 -7.18 -9.35 -4.56
N GLU A 67 -7.61 -8.90 -3.37
CA GLU A 67 -7.51 -7.49 -2.97
C GLU A 67 -6.07 -7.00 -3.01
N MET A 68 -5.13 -7.82 -2.52
CA MET A 68 -3.70 -7.53 -2.56
C MET A 68 -3.18 -7.35 -3.99
N ARG A 69 -3.62 -8.21 -4.91
CA ARG A 69 -3.28 -8.11 -6.35
C ARG A 69 -3.81 -6.81 -6.95
N MET A 70 -5.04 -6.42 -6.60
CA MET A 70 -5.66 -5.19 -7.09
C MET A 70 -4.98 -3.94 -6.52
N ILE A 71 -4.77 -3.88 -5.20
CA ILE A 71 -4.07 -2.78 -4.51
C ILE A 71 -2.67 -2.58 -5.11
N ARG A 72 -1.93 -3.68 -5.30
CA ARG A 72 -0.60 -3.64 -5.91
C ARG A 72 -0.63 -3.10 -7.33
N THR A 73 -1.57 -3.57 -8.16
CA THR A 73 -1.71 -3.13 -9.55
C THR A 73 -2.04 -1.63 -9.60
N ALA A 74 -2.94 -1.15 -8.75
CA ALA A 74 -3.24 0.28 -8.63
C ALA A 74 -2.00 1.07 -8.18
N GLY A 75 -1.27 0.60 -7.18
CA GLY A 75 -0.04 1.24 -6.72
C GLY A 75 1.04 1.32 -7.81
N ILE A 76 1.20 0.30 -8.65
CA ILE A 76 2.13 0.31 -9.79
C ILE A 76 1.73 1.40 -10.79
N GLN A 77 0.44 1.47 -11.15
CA GLN A 77 -0.05 2.50 -12.08
C GLN A 77 0.12 3.92 -11.54
N ILE A 78 -0.11 4.12 -10.24
CA ILE A 78 0.12 5.41 -9.57
C ILE A 78 1.59 5.79 -9.64
N TRP A 79 2.49 4.84 -9.32
CA TRP A 79 3.92 5.08 -9.42
C TRP A 79 4.33 5.45 -10.85
N GLU A 80 3.90 4.69 -11.85
CA GLU A 80 4.27 4.95 -13.26
C GLU A 80 3.73 6.29 -13.77
N ARG A 81 2.55 6.70 -13.30
CA ARG A 81 1.97 8.02 -13.59
C ARG A 81 2.75 9.16 -12.94
N GLU A 82 3.11 9.01 -11.66
CA GLU A 82 3.83 10.04 -10.90
C GLU A 82 5.33 10.11 -11.30
N ASN A 83 5.87 9.00 -11.78
CA ASN A 83 7.30 8.81 -12.00
C ASN A 83 7.57 8.20 -13.39
N THR A 84 7.36 9.03 -14.42
CA THR A 84 7.46 8.65 -15.84
C THR A 84 8.87 8.27 -16.29
N MET A 85 9.92 8.64 -15.55
CA MET A 85 11.33 8.43 -15.92
C MET A 85 12.12 7.51 -14.98
N GLY A 86 11.55 7.02 -13.90
CA GLY A 86 12.28 6.14 -12.99
C GLY A 86 11.95 4.66 -13.19
N PRO A 87 12.31 3.80 -12.21
CA PRO A 87 12.20 2.37 -12.39
C PRO A 87 10.74 1.91 -12.53
N PRO A 88 10.48 0.76 -13.16
CA PRO A 88 9.15 0.17 -13.26
C PRO A 88 8.48 0.03 -11.89
N GLY A 89 7.17 0.20 -11.81
CA GLY A 89 6.46 0.11 -10.52
C GLY A 89 6.60 -1.24 -9.82
N ASP A 90 6.83 -2.32 -10.57
CA ASP A 90 7.15 -3.65 -10.02
C ASP A 90 8.41 -3.68 -9.15
N HIS A 91 9.39 -2.79 -9.39
CA HIS A 91 10.56 -2.66 -8.51
C HIS A 91 10.20 -2.00 -7.18
N LYS A 92 9.20 -1.12 -7.16
CA LYS A 92 8.73 -0.42 -5.96
C LYS A 92 7.71 -1.22 -5.17
N LEU A 93 6.93 -2.06 -5.85
CA LEU A 93 5.98 -2.98 -5.25
C LEU A 93 6.36 -4.43 -5.58
N PRO A 94 7.46 -4.98 -5.04
CA PRO A 94 7.88 -6.34 -5.36
C PRO A 94 6.92 -7.39 -4.75
N VAL A 95 6.72 -8.51 -5.45
CA VAL A 95 5.92 -9.67 -4.95
C VAL A 95 6.68 -10.47 -3.89
N SER A 96 7.99 -10.54 -4.05
CA SER A 96 8.91 -11.32 -3.23
C SER A 96 9.84 -10.42 -2.45
N ASP A 97 10.44 -10.96 -1.39
CA ASP A 97 11.31 -10.20 -0.50
C ASP A 97 12.50 -9.59 -1.28
N PRO A 98 12.57 -8.25 -1.39
CA PRO A 98 13.67 -7.58 -2.06
C PRO A 98 14.94 -7.51 -1.21
N LYS A 99 14.89 -7.96 0.07
CA LYS A 99 15.98 -7.90 1.04
C LYS A 99 16.51 -6.48 1.29
N TRP A 100 15.61 -5.49 1.28
CA TRP A 100 15.95 -4.10 1.56
C TRP A 100 16.55 -3.96 2.96
N ASN A 101 17.69 -3.27 3.05
CA ASN A 101 18.41 -3.09 4.28
C ASN A 101 18.02 -1.75 4.94
N PRO A 102 17.47 -1.75 6.18
CA PRO A 102 17.10 -0.52 6.86
C PRO A 102 18.29 0.39 7.18
N ASN A 103 19.53 -0.06 6.99
CA ASN A 103 20.73 0.78 7.14
C ASN A 103 21.11 1.55 5.87
N ARG A 104 20.53 1.22 4.71
CA ARG A 104 20.79 1.89 3.44
C ARG A 104 19.69 2.90 3.15
N GLU A 105 20.06 4.14 2.84
CA GLU A 105 19.09 5.22 2.59
C GLU A 105 18.18 4.94 1.39
N GLU A 106 18.73 4.36 0.32
CA GLU A 106 17.97 3.95 -0.86
C GLU A 106 16.91 2.91 -0.52
N ASP A 107 17.28 1.92 0.29
CA ASP A 107 16.38 0.86 0.73
C ASP A 107 15.31 1.38 1.69
N ARG A 108 15.63 2.36 2.54
CA ARG A 108 14.60 3.08 3.35
C ARG A 108 13.59 3.77 2.46
N ARG A 109 14.06 4.53 1.45
CA ARG A 109 13.15 5.18 0.48
C ARG A 109 12.28 4.15 -0.21
N ASN A 110 12.82 2.98 -0.57
CA ASN A 110 12.03 1.91 -1.15
C ASN A 110 10.97 1.35 -0.18
N MET A 111 11.26 1.22 1.12
CA MET A 111 10.27 0.83 2.13
C MET A 111 9.17 1.89 2.29
N ASP A 112 9.54 3.17 2.31
CA ASP A 112 8.58 4.29 2.36
C ASP A 112 7.70 4.34 1.10
N ASP A 113 8.30 4.20 -0.09
CA ASP A 113 7.58 4.12 -1.36
C ASP A 113 6.63 2.94 -1.37
N TYR A 114 7.06 1.77 -0.90
CA TYR A 114 6.21 0.58 -0.78
C TYR A 114 5.00 0.84 0.12
N ARG A 115 5.22 1.38 1.33
CA ARG A 115 4.14 1.74 2.26
C ARG A 115 3.16 2.72 1.61
N ASN A 116 3.67 3.79 1.03
CA ASN A 116 2.86 4.84 0.43
C ASN A 116 2.05 4.34 -0.77
N LEU A 117 2.68 3.57 -1.67
CA LEU A 117 2.01 3.03 -2.85
C LEU A 117 0.96 1.98 -2.48
N MET A 118 1.18 1.18 -1.42
CA MET A 118 0.18 0.26 -0.91
C MET A 118 -1.04 1.01 -0.34
N ILE A 119 -0.83 2.06 0.46
CA ILE A 119 -1.92 2.88 1.01
C ILE A 119 -2.67 3.63 -0.10
N LYS A 120 -1.94 4.20 -1.07
CA LYS A 120 -2.55 4.83 -2.24
C LYS A 120 -3.33 3.81 -3.09
N GLY A 121 -2.82 2.59 -3.25
CA GLY A 121 -3.50 1.52 -3.97
C GLY A 121 -4.79 1.04 -3.30
N ILE A 122 -4.90 1.19 -1.97
CA ILE A 122 -6.15 0.97 -1.21
C ILE A 122 -7.19 2.06 -1.49
N LYS A 123 -6.74 3.33 -1.64
CA LYS A 123 -7.62 4.46 -1.98
C LYS A 123 -8.23 4.33 -3.37
N GLU A 124 -7.50 3.72 -4.30
CA GLU A 124 -8.00 3.55 -5.65
C GLU A 124 -9.18 2.57 -5.63
N PRO A 125 -10.34 2.94 -6.18
CA PRO A 125 -11.54 2.14 -6.07
C PRO A 125 -11.27 0.74 -6.63
N VAL A 126 -11.31 -0.25 -5.74
CA VAL A 126 -11.30 -1.66 -6.12
C VAL A 126 -12.48 -1.86 -7.07
N PRO A 127 -12.27 -2.22 -8.34
CA PRO A 127 -13.37 -2.47 -9.24
C PRO A 127 -14.02 -3.78 -8.82
N CYS A 128 -14.96 -3.71 -7.87
CA CYS A 128 -15.78 -4.84 -7.49
C CYS A 128 -16.55 -5.27 -8.73
N SER A 129 -16.24 -6.47 -9.19
CA SER A 129 -16.77 -7.10 -10.38
C SER A 129 -18.29 -6.98 -10.43
N ASN A 130 -18.76 -6.16 -11.37
CA ASN A 130 -19.93 -6.45 -12.19
C ASN A 130 -20.00 -5.60 -13.48
N ASN A 131 -19.21 -4.53 -13.66
CA ASN A 131 -19.16 -3.77 -14.94
C ASN A 131 -17.79 -3.10 -15.27
N SER A 132 -16.67 -3.56 -14.71
CA SER A 132 -15.40 -2.82 -14.71
C SER A 132 -14.38 -3.18 -15.79
N LYS A 133 -14.71 -4.05 -16.77
CA LYS A 133 -13.78 -4.38 -17.87
C LYS A 133 -13.40 -3.15 -18.70
N LEU A 134 -14.25 -2.12 -18.75
CA LEU A 134 -13.98 -0.85 -19.44
C LEU A 134 -13.08 0.12 -18.68
N ALA A 135 -13.00 0.05 -17.35
CA ALA A 135 -12.19 0.97 -16.55
C ALA A 135 -10.71 0.55 -16.47
N PHE A 136 -10.45 -0.76 -16.52
CA PHE A 136 -9.07 -1.29 -16.60
C PHE A 136 -8.48 -1.18 -18.01
N ASP A 137 -9.26 -1.43 -19.07
CA ASP A 137 -8.77 -1.30 -20.46
C ASP A 137 -8.44 0.16 -20.83
N ASN A 138 -9.13 1.15 -20.26
CA ASN A 138 -8.89 2.57 -20.59
C ASN A 138 -7.57 3.13 -20.01
N MET A 139 -6.97 2.46 -19.03
CA MET A 139 -5.66 2.85 -18.48
C MET A 139 -4.50 2.09 -19.10
N GLN A 140 -4.74 1.01 -19.87
CA GLN A 140 -3.68 0.17 -20.45
C GLN A 140 -3.35 0.49 -21.91
N GLY A 141 -4.11 1.35 -22.59
CA GLY A 141 -3.86 1.67 -24.00
C GLY A 141 -3.36 3.09 -24.23
N LYS A 142 -2.04 3.31 -24.20
CA LYS A 142 -1.40 4.41 -24.94
C LYS A 142 0.01 4.03 -25.40
N ASP A 143 0.08 3.02 -26.26
CA ASP A 143 1.07 2.98 -27.35
C ASP A 143 0.33 3.32 -28.65
N GLU A 144 -0.09 4.58 -28.80
CA GLU A 144 -0.31 5.13 -30.13
C GLU A 144 1.00 5.78 -30.58
N THR A 145 1.81 4.98 -31.27
CA THR A 145 2.87 5.49 -32.14
C THR A 145 2.27 6.50 -33.12
N PRO A 146 2.77 7.75 -33.19
CA PRO A 146 2.32 8.68 -34.22
C PRO A 146 2.97 8.24 -35.55
N ALA A 147 2.21 7.51 -36.37
CA ALA A 147 2.60 7.32 -37.76
C ALA A 147 2.33 8.64 -38.52
N THR A 148 3.40 9.12 -39.15
CA THR A 148 3.55 10.33 -39.97
C THR A 148 2.54 10.43 -41.11
#